data_AF-A0A7J6UKX5-F1
#
_entry.id   AF-A0A7J6UKX5-F1
#
_cell.length_a   1.000
_cell.length_b   1.000
_cell.length_c   1.000
_cell.angle_alpha   90.00
_cell.angle_beta   90.00
_cell.angle_gamma   90.00
#
_symmetry.space_group_name_H-M   'P 1'
#
loop_
_entity.id
_entity.type
_entity.pdbx_description
1 polymer ?
#
loop_
_entity_poly.entity_id
_entity_poly.type
_entity_poly.pdbx_seq_one_letter_code
_entity_poly.pdbx_strand_id
1 'polypeptide(L)'
;MNWFENLFGFKEATHCVTRSRFFARRLQDGAVLLESKVNGREFHVGRFTTPTLQALRAEYAAKLQANKKNSELLRSGCFSLTNIVADVRDLHRDPADRGAVFQVASQFNCLEMPDMNLTPEDGITNYITDPTQGPACAMECAPGTLYRNYFV
;
A
#
# COMPACT_ATOMS: atom_id res chain seq x y z
N MET A 1 -21.15 1.18 1.08
CA MET A 1 -20.47 1.08 -0.24
C MET A 1 -19.68 -0.22 -0.25
N ASN A 2 -19.86 -1.09 -1.23
CA ASN A 2 -19.23 -2.42 -1.26
C ASN A 2 -17.94 -2.42 -2.10
N TRP A 3 -16.97 -1.58 -1.74
CA TRP A 3 -15.77 -1.38 -2.55
C TRP A 3 -14.98 -2.69 -2.77
N PHE A 4 -14.88 -3.54 -1.74
CA PHE A 4 -14.18 -4.82 -1.80
C PHE A 4 -14.83 -5.76 -2.82
N GLU A 5 -16.14 -5.93 -2.75
CA GLU A 5 -16.90 -6.81 -3.64
C GLU A 5 -16.83 -6.34 -5.09
N ASN A 6 -16.97 -5.04 -5.32
CA ASN A 6 -16.88 -4.46 -6.66
C ASN A 6 -15.50 -4.68 -7.28
N LEU A 7 -14.44 -4.66 -6.48
CA LEU A 7 -13.07 -4.85 -6.96
C LEU A 7 -12.74 -6.34 -7.15
N PHE A 8 -12.96 -7.15 -6.12
CA PHE A 8 -12.49 -8.54 -6.06
C PHE A 8 -13.53 -9.58 -6.50
N GLY A 9 -14.77 -9.17 -6.73
CA GLY A 9 -15.84 -9.99 -7.30
C GLY A 9 -16.62 -10.84 -6.30
N PHE A 10 -16.44 -10.61 -5.00
CA PHE A 10 -17.20 -11.30 -3.96
C PHE A 10 -17.26 -10.49 -2.67
N LYS A 11 -18.32 -10.66 -1.89
CA LYS A 11 -18.42 -10.10 -0.54
C LYS A 11 -17.37 -10.73 0.38
N GLU A 12 -16.59 -9.89 1.05
CA GLU A 12 -15.59 -10.31 2.04
C GLU A 12 -16.22 -11.24 3.09
N ALA A 13 -15.56 -12.37 3.30
CA ALA A 13 -15.98 -13.43 4.21
C ALA A 13 -14.96 -13.58 5.34
N THR A 14 -15.05 -14.66 6.11
CA THR A 14 -14.05 -15.00 7.13
C THR A 14 -12.64 -15.02 6.54
N HIS A 15 -11.64 -14.75 7.37
CA HIS A 15 -10.26 -14.59 6.92
C HIS A 15 -9.75 -15.75 6.05
N CYS A 16 -9.98 -16.98 6.49
CA CYS A 16 -9.58 -18.18 5.76
C CYS A 16 -10.27 -18.33 4.40
N VAL A 17 -11.58 -18.04 4.32
CA VAL A 17 -12.36 -18.11 3.08
C VAL A 17 -11.90 -17.03 2.12
N THR A 18 -11.76 -15.79 2.60
CA THR A 18 -11.28 -14.66 1.80
C THR A 18 -9.88 -14.95 1.25
N ARG A 19 -8.92 -15.33 2.10
CA ARG A 19 -7.56 -15.69 1.68
C ARG A 19 -7.55 -16.80 0.63
N SER A 20 -8.38 -17.84 0.80
CA SER A 20 -8.41 -18.99 -0.12
C SER A 20 -8.87 -18.63 -1.55
N ARG A 21 -9.66 -17.55 -1.70
CA ARG A 21 -10.16 -17.04 -2.98
C ARG A 21 -9.11 -16.24 -3.76
N PHE A 22 -7.94 -16.01 -3.20
CA PHE A 22 -6.84 -15.36 -3.88
C PHE A 22 -5.67 -16.30 -4.11
N PHE A 23 -4.88 -15.97 -5.13
CA PHE A 23 -3.56 -16.51 -5.36
C PHE A 23 -2.57 -15.35 -5.46
N ALA A 24 -1.44 -15.43 -4.76
CA ALA A 24 -0.40 -14.41 -4.82
C ALA A 24 0.90 -15.06 -5.30
N ARG A 25 1.55 -14.44 -6.28
CA ARG A 25 2.85 -14.88 -6.80
C ARG A 25 3.83 -13.72 -6.84
N ARG A 26 5.11 -14.00 -6.57
CA ARG A 26 6.20 -13.04 -6.77
C ARG A 26 6.68 -13.11 -8.22
N LEU A 27 6.83 -11.94 -8.83
CA LEU A 27 7.42 -11.74 -10.14
C LEU A 27 8.96 -11.75 -10.03
N GLN A 28 9.65 -11.84 -11.16
CA GLN A 28 11.12 -11.88 -11.23
C GLN A 28 11.77 -10.64 -10.61
N ASP A 29 11.10 -9.50 -10.69
CA ASP A 29 11.57 -8.24 -10.12
C ASP A 29 11.23 -8.12 -8.62
N GLY A 30 10.63 -9.14 -8.00
CA GLY A 30 10.24 -9.16 -6.59
C GLY A 30 8.89 -8.50 -6.28
N ALA A 31 8.21 -7.90 -7.26
CA ALA A 31 6.85 -7.42 -7.10
C ALA A 31 5.88 -8.59 -6.92
N VAL A 32 4.75 -8.34 -6.29
CA VAL A 32 3.68 -9.31 -6.11
C VAL A 32 2.57 -9.04 -7.11
N LEU A 33 2.09 -10.12 -7.74
CA LEU A 33 0.86 -10.13 -8.50
C LEU A 33 -0.17 -10.97 -7.76
N LEU A 34 -1.34 -10.38 -7.53
CA LEU A 34 -2.47 -11.00 -6.85
C LEU A 34 -3.55 -11.32 -7.89
N GLU A 35 -4.09 -12.51 -7.83
CA GLU A 35 -5.19 -12.96 -8.69
C GLU A 35 -6.40 -13.29 -7.82
N SER A 36 -7.56 -12.73 -8.17
CA SER A 36 -8.84 -13.18 -7.62
C SER A 36 -9.34 -14.38 -8.40
N LYS A 37 -9.46 -15.54 -7.73
CA LYS A 37 -9.97 -16.77 -8.35
C LYS A 37 -11.46 -16.70 -8.67
N VAL A 38 -12.18 -15.71 -8.14
CA VAL A 38 -13.63 -15.58 -8.32
C VAL A 38 -13.97 -14.89 -9.65
N ASN A 39 -13.25 -13.83 -10.00
CA ASN A 39 -13.51 -13.05 -11.22
C ASN A 39 -12.35 -13.06 -12.22
N GLY A 40 -11.26 -13.79 -11.92
CA GLY A 40 -10.09 -13.92 -12.79
C GLY A 40 -9.26 -12.65 -12.96
N ARG A 41 -9.57 -11.56 -12.22
CA ARG A 41 -8.82 -10.31 -12.32
C ARG A 41 -7.46 -10.45 -11.65
N GLU A 42 -6.45 -9.91 -12.30
CA GLU A 42 -5.10 -9.77 -11.77
C GLU A 42 -4.85 -8.33 -11.31
N PHE A 43 -4.10 -8.19 -10.23
CA PHE A 43 -3.81 -6.93 -9.57
C PHE A 43 -2.33 -6.84 -9.21
N HIS A 44 -1.68 -5.77 -9.65
CA HIS A 44 -0.30 -5.47 -9.27
C HIS A 44 -0.28 -4.89 -7.85
N VAL A 45 0.16 -5.69 -6.90
CA VAL A 45 0.37 -5.29 -5.50
C VAL A 45 1.63 -4.43 -5.37
N GLY A 46 2.61 -4.64 -6.25
CA GLY A 46 3.91 -3.99 -6.17
C GLY A 46 4.85 -4.71 -5.20
N ARG A 47 5.89 -4.02 -4.72
CA ARG A 47 6.86 -4.60 -3.78
C ARG A 47 6.46 -4.28 -2.34
N PHE A 48 6.47 -5.31 -1.50
CA PHE A 48 6.30 -5.16 -0.06
C PHE A 48 7.50 -5.77 0.66
N THR A 49 8.11 -4.99 1.56
CA THR A 49 9.26 -5.39 2.38
C THR A 49 9.10 -4.83 3.79
N THR A 50 9.66 -5.53 4.78
CA THR A 50 9.76 -5.10 6.18
C THR A 50 11.24 -5.01 6.57
N PRO A 51 11.99 -4.04 6.02
CA PRO A 51 13.43 -3.97 6.24
C PRO A 51 13.73 -3.59 7.69
N THR A 52 14.82 -4.13 8.24
CA THR A 52 15.33 -3.68 9.52
C THR A 52 15.98 -2.31 9.38
N LEU A 53 16.08 -1.55 10.47
CA LEU A 53 16.83 -0.29 10.47
C LEU A 53 18.29 -0.47 10.03
N GLN A 54 18.90 -1.60 10.38
CA GLN A 54 20.26 -1.93 9.94
C GLN A 54 20.33 -2.10 8.42
N ALA A 55 19.37 -2.83 7.82
CA ALA A 55 19.31 -3.01 6.37
C ALA A 55 19.14 -1.67 5.64
N LEU A 56 18.24 -0.79 6.12
CA LEU A 56 18.05 0.55 5.56
C LEU A 56 19.32 1.40 5.62
N ARG A 57 20.05 1.36 6.75
CA ARG A 57 21.32 2.07 6.90
C ARG A 57 22.39 1.56 5.94
N ALA A 58 22.49 0.24 5.77
CA ALA A 58 23.42 -0.37 4.83
C ALA A 58 23.08 0.00 3.37
N GLU A 59 21.80 -0.03 3.00
CA GLU A 59 21.34 0.38 1.67
C GLU A 59 21.66 1.84 1.38
N TYR A 60 21.41 2.74 2.34
CA TYR A 60 21.76 4.15 2.23
C TYR A 60 23.26 4.37 2.05
N ALA A 61 24.10 3.70 2.85
CA ALA A 61 25.55 3.79 2.74
C ALA A 61 26.06 3.33 1.36
N ALA A 62 25.51 2.23 0.83
CA ALA A 62 25.84 1.73 -0.50
C ALA A 62 25.45 2.74 -1.61
N LYS A 63 24.24 3.33 -1.52
CA LYS A 63 23.78 4.36 -2.46
C LYS A 63 24.67 5.60 -2.46
N LEU A 64 25.13 6.04 -1.29
CA LEU A 64 26.08 7.16 -1.19
C LEU A 64 27.42 6.86 -1.86
N GLN A 65 27.93 5.63 -1.71
CA GLN A 65 29.19 5.23 -2.33
C GLN A 65 29.10 5.15 -3.86
N ALA A 66 27.97 4.63 -4.38
CA ALA A 66 27.73 4.55 -5.82
C ALA A 66 27.57 5.94 -6.46
N ASN A 67 26.97 6.89 -5.74
CA ASN A 67 26.68 8.23 -6.26
C ASN A 67 27.75 9.29 -5.92
N LYS A 68 29.03 8.92 -5.71
CA LYS A 68 30.08 9.90 -5.33
C LYS A 68 30.25 11.11 -6.29
N LYS A 69 29.83 11.01 -7.56
CA LYS A 69 29.77 12.14 -8.51
C LYS A 69 28.47 12.95 -8.49
N ASN A 70 27.39 12.39 -7.94
CA ASN A 70 26.05 12.99 -7.81
C ASN A 70 25.65 13.18 -6.33
N SER A 71 26.62 13.13 -5.41
CA SER A 71 26.38 13.32 -3.98
C SER A 71 25.87 14.72 -3.66
N GLU A 72 26.16 15.68 -4.55
CA GLU A 72 25.53 16.99 -4.56
C GLU A 72 24.04 16.89 -4.92
N LEU A 73 23.61 16.17 -5.96
CA LEU A 73 22.17 16.04 -6.33
C LEU A 73 21.27 15.49 -5.20
N LEU A 74 21.78 14.57 -4.38
CA LEU A 74 21.08 14.08 -3.18
C LEU A 74 21.01 15.13 -2.05
N ARG A 75 21.86 16.16 -2.08
CA ARG A 75 21.95 17.26 -1.10
C ARG A 75 21.50 18.63 -1.63
N SER A 76 21.40 18.80 -2.95
CA SER A 76 21.22 20.08 -3.66
C SER A 76 19.96 20.13 -4.52
N GLY A 77 19.13 19.08 -4.48
CA GLY A 77 17.80 19.16 -5.04
C GLY A 77 17.03 20.30 -4.38
N CYS A 78 16.62 21.30 -5.16
CA CYS A 78 15.61 22.25 -4.73
C CYS A 78 14.32 21.47 -4.51
N PHE A 79 14.04 21.10 -3.26
CA PHE A 79 12.73 20.65 -2.87
C PHE A 79 11.97 21.85 -2.31
N SER A 80 10.74 22.04 -2.77
CA SER A 80 9.79 22.90 -2.09
C SER A 80 8.98 22.03 -1.13
N LEU A 81 8.76 22.54 0.07
CA LEU A 81 7.80 21.96 0.99
C LEU A 81 6.63 22.92 1.08
N THR A 82 5.43 22.40 0.85
CA THR A 82 4.19 23.17 0.99
C THR A 82 3.22 22.37 1.84
N ASN A 83 2.38 23.08 2.59
CA ASN A 83 1.24 22.47 3.26
C ASN A 83 0.03 22.55 2.33
N ILE A 84 -0.67 21.44 2.17
CA ILE A 84 -1.86 21.34 1.31
C ILE A 84 -3.02 20.87 2.18
N VAL A 85 -4.18 21.51 2.01
CA VAL A 85 -5.45 21.10 2.60
C VAL A 85 -6.35 20.60 1.46
N ALA A 86 -6.52 19.29 1.38
CA ALA A 86 -7.30 18.62 0.33
C ALA A 86 -7.81 17.25 0.81
N ASP A 87 -8.76 16.68 0.07
CA ASP A 87 -9.14 15.26 0.21
C ASP A 87 -8.13 14.39 -0.53
N VAL A 88 -7.53 13.42 0.16
CA VAL A 88 -6.49 12.57 -0.43
C VAL A 88 -7.02 11.69 -1.56
N ARG A 89 -8.31 11.37 -1.57
CA ARG A 89 -8.96 10.62 -2.68
C ARG A 89 -9.01 11.46 -3.95
N ASP A 90 -9.21 12.76 -3.80
CA ASP A 90 -9.19 13.68 -4.95
C ASP A 90 -7.76 13.81 -5.49
N LEU A 91 -6.75 13.91 -4.61
CA LEU A 91 -5.34 13.92 -5.02
C LEU A 91 -4.94 12.63 -5.75
N HIS A 92 -5.36 11.46 -5.27
CA HIS A 92 -5.12 10.18 -5.95
C HIS A 92 -5.74 10.12 -7.37
N ARG A 93 -6.81 10.88 -7.62
CA ARG A 93 -7.53 10.92 -8.91
C ARG A 93 -7.07 12.05 -9.81
N ASP A 94 -6.30 12.99 -9.29
CA ASP A 94 -5.81 14.14 -10.05
C ASP A 94 -4.78 13.66 -11.10
N PRO A 95 -5.01 13.88 -12.40
CA PRO A 95 -4.03 13.59 -13.43
C PRO A 95 -2.69 14.30 -13.23
N ALA A 96 -2.67 15.44 -12.52
CA ALA A 96 -1.45 16.19 -12.20
C ALA A 96 -0.53 15.41 -11.25
N ASP A 97 -1.09 14.56 -10.39
CA ASP A 97 -0.35 13.73 -9.42
C ASP A 97 0.03 12.35 -10.00
N ARG A 98 -0.14 12.14 -11.32
CA ARG A 98 0.23 10.88 -11.98
C ARG A 98 1.72 10.57 -11.78
N GLY A 99 1.99 9.48 -11.07
CA GLY A 99 3.36 9.03 -10.77
C GLY A 99 3.94 9.66 -9.49
N ALA A 100 3.17 10.49 -8.78
CA ALA A 100 3.53 10.95 -7.45
C ALA A 100 3.59 9.78 -6.44
N VAL A 101 4.35 9.99 -5.37
CA VAL A 101 4.46 9.06 -4.26
C VAL A 101 3.65 9.62 -3.09
N PHE A 102 2.62 8.88 -2.68
CA PHE A 102 1.84 9.19 -1.50
C PHE A 102 2.41 8.41 -0.30
N GLN A 103 2.81 9.14 0.73
CA GLN A 103 3.31 8.57 1.98
C GLN A 103 2.34 8.90 3.11
N VAL A 104 1.90 7.87 3.82
CA VAL A 104 0.93 8.00 4.91
C VAL A 104 1.46 7.25 6.13
N ALA A 105 1.16 7.78 7.31
CA ALA A 105 1.45 7.09 8.56
C ALA A 105 0.58 5.82 8.67
N SER A 106 1.09 4.81 9.37
CA SER A 106 0.40 3.54 9.58
C SER A 106 0.50 3.12 11.05
N GLN A 107 -0.43 2.29 11.52
CA GLN A 107 -0.54 1.82 12.91
C GLN A 107 0.56 0.80 13.33
N PHE A 108 1.76 0.85 12.74
CA PHE A 108 2.89 -0.08 12.93
C PHE A 108 2.60 -1.58 12.68
N ASN A 109 1.37 -1.96 12.31
CA ASN A 109 0.97 -3.31 11.91
C ASN A 109 0.80 -3.45 10.38
N CYS A 110 1.22 -2.44 9.61
CA CYS A 110 1.05 -2.33 8.16
C CYS A 110 -0.42 -2.25 7.68
N LEU A 111 -1.36 -1.99 8.59
CA LEU A 111 -2.81 -1.93 8.37
C LEU A 111 -3.37 -0.63 9.00
N GLU A 112 -4.60 -0.29 8.63
CA GLU A 112 -5.32 0.91 9.10
C GLU A 112 -6.70 0.51 9.66
N MET A 113 -6.74 -0.19 10.79
CA MET A 113 -8.01 -0.65 11.34
C MET A 113 -8.82 0.54 11.90
N PRO A 114 -10.10 0.70 11.49
CA PRO A 114 -10.96 1.82 11.91
C PRO A 114 -11.21 1.94 13.42
N ASP A 115 -11.12 0.84 14.15
CA ASP A 115 -11.50 0.75 15.55
C ASP A 115 -10.54 -0.18 16.31
N MET A 116 -10.28 0.15 17.58
CA MET A 116 -9.39 -0.61 18.46
C MET A 116 -9.86 -2.04 18.76
N ASN A 117 -11.14 -2.34 18.56
CA ASN A 117 -11.73 -3.66 18.80
C ASN A 117 -11.70 -4.55 17.54
N LEU A 118 -11.25 -4.01 16.41
CA LEU A 118 -11.14 -4.75 15.16
C LEU A 118 -9.77 -5.40 15.05
N THR A 119 -9.74 -6.63 14.55
CA THR A 119 -8.51 -7.36 14.25
C THR A 119 -8.37 -7.58 12.74
N PRO A 120 -7.17 -7.96 12.25
CA PRO A 120 -6.98 -8.31 10.82
C PRO A 120 -7.97 -9.37 10.30
N GLU A 121 -8.46 -10.24 11.18
CA GLU A 121 -9.44 -11.28 10.86
C GLU A 121 -10.84 -10.73 10.53
N ASP A 122 -11.17 -9.52 11.01
CA ASP A 122 -12.41 -8.82 10.66
C ASP A 122 -12.40 -8.27 9.23
N GLY A 123 -11.26 -8.35 8.55
CA GLY A 123 -11.08 -7.97 7.15
C GLY A 123 -10.84 -6.48 6.95
N ILE A 124 -10.91 -6.06 5.70
CA ILE A 124 -10.54 -4.70 5.28
C ILE A 124 -11.71 -3.91 4.71
N THR A 125 -12.87 -4.53 4.42
CA THR A 125 -14.03 -3.81 3.85
C THR A 125 -14.46 -2.63 4.72
N ASN A 126 -14.32 -2.76 6.04
CA ASN A 126 -14.63 -1.73 7.03
C ASN A 126 -13.75 -0.47 6.93
N TYR A 127 -12.64 -0.46 6.18
CA TYR A 127 -11.80 0.74 6.00
C TYR A 127 -12.61 1.94 5.50
N ILE A 128 -13.71 1.69 4.77
CA ILE A 128 -14.63 2.73 4.27
C ILE A 128 -15.36 3.50 5.38
N THR A 129 -15.42 2.96 6.60
CA THR A 129 -16.10 3.61 7.73
C THR A 129 -15.22 4.62 8.46
N ASP A 130 -13.91 4.62 8.20
CA ASP A 130 -12.96 5.57 8.75
C ASP A 130 -12.62 6.65 7.71
N PRO A 131 -12.99 7.92 7.93
CA PRO A 131 -12.76 9.00 6.99
C PRO A 131 -11.34 9.60 7.06
N THR A 132 -10.42 9.02 7.85
CA THR A 132 -9.04 9.50 7.94
C THR A 132 -8.21 9.12 6.71
N GLN A 133 -7.04 9.76 6.57
CA GLN A 133 -6.19 9.63 5.37
C GLN A 133 -5.61 8.22 5.20
N GLY A 134 -5.32 7.50 6.29
CA GLY A 134 -4.75 6.15 6.26
C GLY A 134 -5.64 5.17 5.47
N PRO A 135 -6.87 4.92 5.94
CA PRO A 135 -7.83 4.04 5.27
C PRO A 135 -8.17 4.52 3.86
N ALA A 136 -8.29 5.83 3.63
CA ALA A 136 -8.54 6.38 2.30
C ALA A 136 -7.44 5.99 1.30
N CYS A 137 -6.16 6.22 1.64
CA CYS A 137 -5.03 5.82 0.79
C CYS A 137 -4.89 4.30 0.66
N ALA A 138 -5.18 3.56 1.73
CA ALA A 138 -5.15 2.10 1.71
C ALA A 138 -6.20 1.51 0.75
N MET A 139 -7.37 2.13 0.62
CA MET A 139 -8.40 1.71 -0.34
C MET A 139 -8.04 2.06 -1.78
N GLU A 140 -7.43 3.21 -2.05
CA GLU A 140 -6.94 3.56 -3.39
C GLU A 140 -5.80 2.60 -3.85
N CYS A 141 -5.09 1.99 -2.90
CA CYS A 141 -4.11 0.92 -3.10
C CYS A 141 -4.63 -0.47 -2.65
N ALA A 142 -5.92 -0.75 -2.86
CA ALA A 142 -6.63 -1.93 -2.33
C ALA A 142 -5.91 -3.29 -2.47
N PRO A 143 -5.29 -3.67 -3.62
CA PRO A 143 -4.55 -4.93 -3.73
C PRO A 143 -3.37 -5.03 -2.75
N GLY A 144 -2.69 -3.91 -2.50
CA GLY A 144 -1.63 -3.77 -1.50
C GLY A 144 -2.15 -4.01 -0.09
N THR A 145 -3.29 -3.43 0.24
CA THR A 145 -3.95 -3.60 1.53
C THR A 145 -4.42 -5.04 1.76
N LEU A 146 -5.01 -5.66 0.74
CA LEU A 146 -5.39 -7.07 0.79
C LEU A 146 -4.18 -7.98 1.00
N TYR A 147 -3.11 -7.78 0.23
CA TYR A 147 -1.92 -8.59 0.38
C TYR A 147 -1.34 -8.53 1.80
N ARG A 148 -1.24 -7.32 2.38
CA ARG A 148 -0.76 -7.13 3.75
C ARG A 148 -1.65 -7.81 4.80
N ASN A 149 -2.96 -7.84 4.61
CA ASN A 149 -3.89 -8.43 5.59
C ASN A 149 -3.97 -9.97 5.53
N TYR A 150 -3.78 -10.56 4.34
CA TYR A 150 -4.07 -11.99 4.10
C TYR A 150 -2.85 -12.85 3.74
N PHE A 151 -1.70 -12.24 3.44
CA PHE A 151 -0.50 -12.95 2.96
C PHE A 151 0.80 -12.59 3.70
N VAL A 152 0.74 -11.69 4.67
CA VAL A 152 1.85 -11.31 5.57
C VAL A 152 1.45 -11.69 6.98
#